data_AF-A0A7W7R9A3-F1
#
_entry.id   AF-A0A7W7R9A3-F1
#
_cell.length_a   1.000
_cell.length_b   1.000
_cell.length_c   1.000
_cell.angle_alpha   90.00
_cell.angle_beta   90.00
_cell.angle_gamma   90.00
#
_symmetry.space_group_name_H-M   'P 1'
#
loop_
_entity.id
_entity.type
_entity.pdbx_description
1 polymer ?
#
loop_
_entity_poly.entity_id
_entity_poly.type
_entity_poly.pdbx_seq_one_letter_code
_entity_poly.pdbx_strand_id
1 'polypeptide(L)'
;MTTVLKKYAKQTDAQTDLKLYLDSGHYNALGLALNDAFDGKGKDSGNHVIDGEKVNVRHSSGGAVGKPSVTLFHFFKNNEFHLVALGEHASATTYRIDDVLGQEAAPFQKKKVVGPTG
;
A
#
# COMPACT_ATOMS: atom_id res chain seq x y z
N MET A 1 -4.59 0.96 16.81
CA MET A 1 -5.31 -0.13 16.13
C MET A 1 -5.24 0.16 14.65
N THR A 2 -4.87 -0.83 13.84
CA THR A 2 -4.75 -0.65 12.39
C THR A 2 -6.11 -0.88 11.73
N THR A 3 -6.47 -0.03 10.78
CA THR A 3 -7.77 -0.06 10.09
C THR A 3 -7.61 -0.09 8.59
N VAL A 4 -8.66 -0.51 7.87
CA VAL A 4 -8.70 -0.31 6.42
C VAL A 4 -8.91 1.16 6.11
N LEU A 5 -8.03 1.75 5.30
CA LEU A 5 -8.11 3.15 4.89
C LEU A 5 -9.04 3.34 3.70
N LYS A 6 -8.95 2.45 2.71
CA LYS A 6 -9.73 2.53 1.45
C LYS A 6 -10.04 1.13 0.91
N LYS A 7 -11.12 1.01 0.15
CA LYS A 7 -11.58 -0.26 -0.45
C LYS A 7 -12.03 -0.05 -1.89
N TYR A 8 -11.71 -0.99 -2.78
CA TYR A 8 -12.12 -0.92 -4.17
C TYR A 8 -12.46 -2.30 -4.74
N ALA A 9 -13.60 -2.39 -5.43
CA ALA A 9 -13.97 -3.57 -6.20
C ALA A 9 -13.21 -3.69 -7.53
N LYS A 10 -12.68 -2.56 -8.06
CA LYS A 10 -12.01 -2.50 -9.36
C LYS A 10 -10.71 -1.74 -9.29
N GLN A 11 -9.74 -2.20 -10.07
CA GLN A 11 -8.43 -1.55 -10.18
C GLN A 11 -8.52 -0.13 -10.74
N THR A 12 -9.41 0.13 -11.70
CA THR A 12 -9.60 1.45 -12.31
C THR A 12 -10.05 2.50 -11.29
N ASP A 13 -10.89 2.09 -10.34
CA ASP A 13 -11.42 2.95 -9.30
C ASP A 13 -10.33 3.27 -8.27
N ALA A 14 -9.56 2.24 -7.86
CA ALA A 14 -8.37 2.40 -7.04
C ALA A 14 -7.36 3.35 -7.69
N GLN A 15 -7.07 3.18 -8.98
CA GLN A 15 -6.12 4.01 -9.70
C GLN A 15 -6.59 5.46 -9.80
N THR A 16 -7.89 5.69 -9.98
CA THR A 16 -8.44 7.05 -10.12
C THR A 16 -8.38 7.80 -8.79
N ASP A 17 -8.80 7.16 -7.70
CA ASP A 17 -8.80 7.77 -6.37
C ASP A 17 -7.39 7.95 -5.80
N LEU A 18 -6.52 6.92 -5.89
CA LEU A 18 -5.16 7.00 -5.31
C LEU A 18 -4.26 8.03 -6.01
N LYS A 19 -4.55 8.40 -7.27
CA LYS A 19 -3.86 9.51 -7.93
C LYS A 19 -4.09 10.86 -7.27
N LEU A 20 -5.19 11.04 -6.53
CA LEU A 20 -5.46 12.29 -5.81
C LEU A 20 -4.49 12.54 -4.64
N TYR A 21 -3.74 11.52 -4.23
CA TYR A 21 -2.77 11.56 -3.14
C TYR A 21 -1.32 11.55 -3.64
N LEU A 22 -1.11 11.63 -4.96
CA LEU A 22 0.19 11.45 -5.58
C LEU A 22 0.44 12.53 -6.64
N ASP A 23 1.70 12.94 -6.77
CA ASP A 23 2.11 13.73 -7.92
C ASP A 23 2.11 12.89 -9.21
N SER A 24 1.90 13.54 -10.35
CA SER A 24 1.79 12.89 -11.66
C SER A 24 3.00 12.02 -12.03
N GLY A 25 4.20 12.32 -11.50
CA GLY A 25 5.40 11.51 -11.64
C GLY A 25 5.28 10.08 -11.09
N HIS A 26 4.34 9.84 -10.17
CA HIS A 26 4.12 8.55 -9.53
C HIS A 26 3.05 7.70 -10.23
N TYR A 27 2.32 8.23 -11.21
CA TYR A 27 1.16 7.55 -11.79
C TYR A 27 1.51 6.22 -12.47
N ASN A 28 2.66 6.14 -13.13
CA ASN A 28 3.14 4.89 -13.71
C ASN A 28 3.49 3.86 -12.62
N ALA A 29 4.18 4.29 -11.56
CA ALA A 29 4.51 3.44 -10.42
C ALA A 29 3.25 2.92 -9.70
N LEU A 30 2.24 3.76 -9.52
CA LEU A 30 0.93 3.36 -9.00
C LEU A 30 0.28 2.29 -9.88
N GLY A 31 0.27 2.49 -11.20
CA GLY A 31 -0.30 1.51 -12.14
C GLY A 31 0.36 0.14 -12.03
N LEU A 32 1.70 0.10 -11.96
CA LEU A 32 2.46 -1.14 -11.76
C LEU A 32 2.15 -1.80 -10.41
N ALA A 33 2.14 -1.03 -9.32
CA ALA A 33 1.81 -1.55 -7.99
C ALA A 33 0.38 -2.13 -7.93
N LEU A 34 -0.59 -1.47 -8.58
CA LEU A 34 -1.96 -1.94 -8.68
C LEU A 34 -2.08 -3.20 -9.55
N ASN A 35 -1.37 -3.27 -10.68
CA ASN A 35 -1.32 -4.50 -11.49
C ASN A 35 -0.83 -5.67 -10.62
N ASP A 36 0.28 -5.51 -9.91
CA ASP A 36 0.82 -6.55 -9.04
C ASP A 36 -0.12 -6.91 -7.88
N ALA A 37 -0.87 -5.94 -7.34
CA ALA A 37 -1.87 -6.21 -6.32
C ALA A 37 -3.03 -7.04 -6.85
N PHE A 38 -3.67 -6.60 -7.93
CA PHE A 38 -4.85 -7.26 -8.52
C PHE A 38 -4.52 -8.59 -9.21
N ASP A 39 -3.28 -8.77 -9.69
CA ASP A 39 -2.79 -10.04 -10.21
C ASP A 39 -2.32 -11.02 -9.11
N GLY A 40 -2.37 -10.63 -7.83
CA GLY A 40 -1.94 -11.48 -6.71
C GLY A 40 -0.43 -11.67 -6.56
N LYS A 41 0.39 -10.80 -7.18
CA LYS A 41 1.86 -10.88 -7.26
C LYS A 41 2.61 -10.21 -6.09
N GLY A 42 1.93 -9.42 -5.25
CA GLY A 42 2.55 -8.72 -4.10
C GLY A 42 3.28 -9.64 -3.12
N LYS A 43 4.24 -9.14 -2.35
CA LYS A 43 5.03 -9.93 -1.39
C LYS A 43 4.35 -9.96 -0.02
N ASP A 44 4.59 -11.03 0.75
CA ASP A 44 4.05 -11.15 2.11
C ASP A 44 4.58 -10.04 3.03
N SER A 45 3.68 -9.41 3.77
CA SER A 45 3.94 -8.39 4.81
C SER A 45 3.51 -8.88 6.20
N GLY A 46 3.23 -10.17 6.34
CA GLY A 46 2.87 -10.79 7.60
C GLY A 46 1.40 -10.65 7.96
N ASN A 47 1.04 -11.25 9.09
CA ASN A 47 -0.32 -11.24 9.61
C ASN A 47 -0.53 -10.08 10.58
N HIS A 48 -1.58 -9.30 10.35
CA HIS A 48 -1.94 -8.12 11.13
C HIS A 48 -3.37 -8.23 11.63
N VAL A 49 -3.68 -7.55 12.74
CA VAL A 49 -5.06 -7.37 13.20
C VAL A 49 -5.58 -6.06 12.63
N ILE A 50 -6.42 -6.14 11.60
CA ILE A 50 -7.02 -5.01 10.91
C ILE A 50 -8.52 -5.03 11.18
N ASP A 51 -9.08 -3.93 11.69
CA ASP A 51 -10.50 -3.84 12.08
C ASP A 51 -10.95 -4.98 13.02
N GLY A 52 -10.03 -5.51 13.84
CA GLY A 52 -10.30 -6.60 14.79
C GLY A 52 -10.16 -8.01 14.20
N GLU A 53 -9.85 -8.15 12.91
CA GLU A 53 -9.67 -9.43 12.23
C GLU A 53 -8.21 -9.69 11.86
N LYS A 54 -7.76 -10.93 12.01
CA LYS A 54 -6.42 -11.32 11.58
C LYS A 54 -6.41 -11.54 10.06
N VAL A 55 -5.65 -10.71 9.34
CA VAL A 55 -5.50 -10.77 7.88
C VAL A 55 -4.04 -10.83 7.49
N ASN A 56 -3.75 -11.50 6.38
CA ASN A 56 -2.43 -11.46 5.76
C ASN A 56 -2.32 -10.20 4.89
N VAL A 57 -1.47 -9.26 5.29
CA VAL A 57 -1.16 -8.08 4.49
C VAL A 57 -0.06 -8.44 3.51
N ARG A 58 -0.14 -7.91 2.31
CA ARG A 58 0.89 -7.99 1.28
C ARG A 58 1.34 -6.58 0.90
N HIS A 59 2.53 -6.45 0.36
CA HIS A 59 2.98 -5.22 -0.28
C HIS A 59 3.23 -5.43 -1.77
N SER A 60 2.66 -4.55 -2.59
CA SER A 60 2.92 -4.46 -4.03
C SER A 60 3.57 -3.13 -4.33
N SER A 61 4.67 -3.13 -5.07
CA SER A 61 5.47 -1.93 -5.32
C SER A 61 5.72 -1.71 -6.80
N GLY A 62 5.68 -0.45 -7.23
CA GLY A 62 6.12 0.00 -8.55
C GLY A 62 7.15 1.10 -8.41
N GLY A 63 8.10 1.18 -9.35
CA GLY A 63 9.25 2.09 -9.24
C GLY A 63 10.40 1.49 -8.43
N ALA A 64 11.36 2.34 -8.03
CA ALA A 64 12.57 1.91 -7.32
C ALA A 64 13.15 3.06 -6.46
N VAL A 65 14.08 2.74 -5.57
CA VAL A 65 14.82 3.73 -4.74
C VAL A 65 15.43 4.83 -5.62
N GLY A 66 15.21 6.08 -5.25
CA GLY A 66 15.73 7.25 -5.98
C GLY A 66 14.96 7.60 -7.26
N LYS A 67 13.87 6.90 -7.56
CA LYS A 67 12.91 7.21 -8.63
C LYS A 67 11.50 7.32 -8.03
N PRO A 68 10.54 7.97 -8.71
CA PRO A 68 9.15 7.92 -8.29
C PRO A 68 8.71 6.47 -8.06
N SER A 69 8.22 6.18 -6.86
CA SER A 69 7.84 4.82 -6.47
C SER A 69 6.59 4.84 -5.60
N VAL A 70 5.81 3.77 -5.69
CA VAL A 70 4.58 3.58 -4.91
C VAL A 70 4.61 2.18 -4.36
N THR A 71 4.30 2.03 -3.08
CA THR A 71 4.10 0.76 -2.39
C THR A 71 2.74 0.78 -1.75
N LEU A 72 1.93 -0.22 -2.06
CA LEU A 72 0.61 -0.44 -1.51
C LEU A 72 0.72 -1.57 -0.50
N PHE A 73 0.41 -1.30 0.76
CA PHE A 73 0.17 -2.35 1.75
C PHE A 73 -1.32 -2.67 1.72
N HIS A 74 -1.66 -3.90 1.35
CA HIS A 74 -3.04 -4.27 1.04
C HIS A 74 -3.34 -5.72 1.39
N PHE A 75 -4.62 -6.04 1.37
CA PHE A 75 -5.10 -7.41 1.31
C PHE A 75 -6.35 -7.45 0.44
N PHE A 76 -6.71 -8.66 -0.01
CA PHE A 76 -7.99 -8.88 -0.68
C PHE A 76 -8.95 -9.62 0.25
N LYS A 77 -10.19 -9.14 0.31
CA LYS A 77 -11.29 -9.83 0.99
C LYS A 77 -12.53 -9.70 0.12
N ASN A 78 -13.26 -10.81 -0.08
CA ASN A 78 -14.46 -10.83 -0.92
C ASN A 78 -14.25 -10.23 -2.34
N ASN A 79 -13.08 -10.47 -2.93
CA ASN A 79 -12.69 -9.93 -4.24
C ASN A 79 -12.56 -8.39 -4.28
N GLU A 80 -12.47 -7.73 -3.13
CA GLU A 80 -12.20 -6.30 -3.02
C GLU A 80 -10.77 -6.06 -2.54
N PHE A 81 -10.09 -5.08 -3.13
CA PHE A 81 -8.81 -4.57 -2.68
C PHE A 81 -9.02 -3.70 -1.44
N HIS A 82 -8.30 -3.97 -0.36
CA HIS A 82 -8.34 -3.20 0.88
C HIS A 82 -6.97 -2.58 1.13
N LEU A 83 -6.88 -1.25 1.11
CA LEU A 83 -5.65 -0.51 1.41
C LEU A 83 -5.47 -0.36 2.92
N VAL A 84 -4.31 -0.75 3.42
CA VAL A 84 -3.87 -0.54 4.82
C VAL A 84 -2.94 0.66 4.91
N ALA A 85 -2.03 0.83 3.96
CA ALA A 85 -1.16 2.01 3.88
C ALA A 85 -0.62 2.21 2.47
N LEU A 86 -0.28 3.45 2.15
CA LEU A 86 0.51 3.83 0.99
C LEU A 86 1.90 4.27 1.45
N GLY A 87 2.92 3.96 0.66
CA GLY A 87 4.25 4.49 0.88
C GLY A 87 5.06 4.53 -0.40
N GLU A 88 6.33 4.87 -0.25
CA GLU A 88 7.34 4.89 -1.31
C GLU A 88 8.62 4.20 -0.82
N HIS A 89 9.47 3.73 -1.73
CA HIS A 89 10.75 3.14 -1.35
C HIS A 89 11.66 4.16 -0.66
N ALA A 90 12.00 3.88 0.60
CA ALA A 90 13.08 4.56 1.32
C ALA A 90 14.42 3.83 1.15
N SER A 91 14.37 2.50 0.99
CA SER A 91 15.50 1.65 0.60
C SER A 91 14.98 0.42 -0.16
N ALA A 92 15.85 -0.56 -0.43
CA ALA A 92 15.45 -1.81 -1.07
C ALA A 92 14.43 -2.62 -0.24
N THR A 93 14.41 -2.44 1.09
CA THR A 93 13.56 -3.23 2.02
C THR A 93 12.78 -2.35 2.99
N THR A 94 12.79 -1.03 2.81
CA THR A 94 12.06 -0.11 3.69
C THR A 94 11.28 0.91 2.90
N TYR A 95 10.20 1.39 3.52
CA TYR A 95 9.19 2.20 2.87
C TYR A 95 8.86 3.41 3.74
N ARG A 96 8.88 4.61 3.15
CA ARG A 96 8.36 5.81 3.82
C ARG A 96 6.85 5.81 3.65
N ILE A 97 6.12 5.78 4.76
CA ILE A 97 4.65 5.79 4.74
C ILE A 97 4.14 7.21 4.50
N ASP A 98 3.17 7.31 3.61
CA ASP A 98 2.43 8.51 3.24
C ASP A 98 1.86 9.22 4.46
N ASP A 99 1.75 10.54 4.40
CA ASP A 99 1.28 11.33 5.53
C ASP A 99 -0.23 11.37 5.70
N VAL A 100 -0.99 11.07 4.63
CA VAL A 100 -2.45 10.99 4.63
C VAL A 100 -2.91 9.54 4.64
N LEU A 101 -2.30 8.69 3.82
CA LEU A 101 -2.63 7.28 3.65
C LEU A 101 -1.71 6.37 4.47
N GLY A 102 -1.43 6.76 5.70
CA GLY A 102 -0.75 5.96 6.72
C GLY A 102 -1.60 5.81 7.99
N GLN A 103 -1.14 4.96 8.91
CA GLN A 103 -1.83 4.70 10.17
C GLN A 103 -1.37 5.67 11.26
N GLU A 104 -2.21 5.91 12.27
CA GLU A 104 -1.83 6.78 13.40
C GLU A 104 -0.71 6.18 14.27
N ALA A 105 -0.62 4.85 14.29
CA ALA A 105 0.33 4.09 15.08
C ALA A 105 0.95 2.95 14.25
N ALA A 106 1.90 2.25 14.87
CA ALA A 106 2.52 1.04 14.31
C ALA A 106 1.47 0.00 13.87
N PRO A 107 1.80 -0.87 12.89
CA PRO A 107 3.11 -0.96 12.23
C PRO A 107 3.27 0.06 11.09
N PHE A 108 2.23 0.31 10.29
CA PHE A 108 2.28 1.22 9.14
C PHE A 108 2.10 2.72 9.49
N GLN A 109 2.85 3.24 10.46
CA GLN A 109 2.65 4.60 10.97
C GLN A 109 2.98 5.67 9.92
N LYS A 110 2.08 6.63 9.70
CA LYS A 110 2.27 7.77 8.79
C LYS A 110 3.54 8.56 9.11
N LYS A 111 4.22 9.05 8.06
CA LYS A 111 5.50 9.80 8.15
C LYS A 111 6.67 9.02 8.77
N LYS A 112 6.56 7.69 8.92
CA LYS A 112 7.65 6.83 9.39
C LYS A 112 8.21 5.99 8.25
N VAL A 113 9.45 5.54 8.46
CA VAL A 113 10.06 4.51 7.61
C VAL A 113 9.82 3.17 8.28
N VAL A 114 9.23 2.26 7.53
CA VAL A 114 8.83 0.93 7.99
C VAL A 114 9.52 -0.17 7.21
N GLY A 115 9.57 -1.37 7.79
CA GLY A 115 10.03 -2.58 7.10
C GLY A 115 8.96 -3.22 6.22
N PRO A 116 9.23 -4.40 5.65
CA PRO A 116 8.27 -5.12 4.81
C PRO A 116 6.99 -5.52 5.56
N THR A 117 7.06 -5.64 6.88
CA THR A 117 5.93 -5.99 7.74
C THR A 117 5.18 -4.78 8.30
N GLY A 118 5.57 -3.56 7.90
CA GLY A 118 5.24 -2.35 8.65
C GLY A 118 6.12 -2.21 9.91
#